data_AF-A0AAV2BYR3-F1
#
_entry.id   AF-A0AAV2BYR3-F1
#
_cell.length_a   1.000
_cell.length_b   1.000
_cell.length_c   1.000
_cell.angle_alpha   90.00
_cell.angle_beta   90.00
_cell.angle_gamma   90.00
#
_symmetry.space_group_name_H-M   'P 1'
#
loop_
_entity.id
_entity.type
_entity.pdbx_description
1 polymer ?
#
loop_
_entity_poly.entity_id
_entity_poly.type
_entity_poly.pdbx_seq_one_letter_code
_entity_poly.pdbx_strand_id
1 'polypeptide(L)'
;MKRPLAVTNLLFILIAYAESFESLMDEDEMYGCFYKLLCELDKVAEILEITRGAGPDNAKRYIEAISQATGVEIHENTEEDWIKFKEIGCKLPEEQRKKAFTEWGTLIGEYILDICQEHDSELCITADLAADQFATFLAKYKATGVCSNSGMLAKMMPGGMGKMGSSPFG
;
A
#
# COMPACT_ATOMS: atom_id res chain seq x y z
N MET A 1 -31.22 22.91 -9.91
CA MET A 1 -30.62 21.74 -10.60
C MET A 1 -29.10 21.81 -10.44
N LYS A 2 -28.52 21.14 -9.43
CA LYS A 2 -27.05 21.10 -9.20
C LYS A 2 -26.52 19.68 -8.90
N ARG A 3 -27.41 18.73 -8.63
CA ARG A 3 -27.08 17.31 -8.38
C ARG A 3 -26.43 16.58 -9.58
N PRO A 4 -26.88 16.75 -10.85
CA PRO A 4 -26.25 16.02 -11.94
C PRO A 4 -24.80 16.45 -12.17
N LEU A 5 -24.48 17.74 -12.05
CA LEU A 5 -23.10 18.25 -12.17
C LEU A 5 -22.16 17.71 -11.08
N ALA A 6 -22.64 17.59 -9.84
CA ALA A 6 -21.85 17.03 -8.74
C ALA A 6 -21.56 15.53 -8.93
N VAL A 7 -22.54 14.74 -9.38
CA VAL A 7 -22.37 13.31 -9.66
C VAL A 7 -21.46 13.09 -10.87
N THR A 8 -21.59 13.92 -11.91
CA THR A 8 -20.72 13.86 -13.09
C THR A 8 -19.28 14.25 -12.75
N ASN A 9 -19.06 15.27 -11.91
CA ASN A 9 -17.70 15.61 -11.45
C ASN A 9 -17.10 14.52 -10.55
N LEU A 10 -17.88 13.89 -9.67
CA LEU A 10 -17.42 12.74 -8.88
C LEU A 10 -17.03 11.56 -9.78
N LEU A 11 -17.81 11.28 -10.82
CA LEU A 11 -17.46 10.26 -11.83
C LEU A 11 -16.20 10.63 -12.62
N PHE A 12 -15.99 11.90 -12.98
CA PHE A 12 -14.76 12.34 -13.65
C PHE A 12 -13.54 12.32 -12.72
N ILE A 13 -13.71 12.61 -11.43
CA ILE A 13 -12.65 12.44 -10.43
C ILE A 13 -12.33 10.95 -10.30
N LEU A 14 -13.33 10.08 -10.18
CA LEU A 14 -13.12 8.63 -10.12
C LEU A 14 -12.50 8.06 -11.39
N ILE A 15 -12.83 8.61 -12.58
CA ILE A 15 -12.23 8.21 -13.86
C ILE A 15 -10.81 8.78 -13.99
N ALA A 16 -10.56 10.03 -13.60
CA ALA A 16 -9.22 10.62 -13.63
C ALA A 16 -8.27 9.93 -12.63
N TYR A 17 -8.76 9.56 -11.43
CA TYR A 17 -8.05 8.70 -10.50
C TYR A 17 -7.92 7.27 -11.03
N ALA A 18 -8.93 6.72 -11.70
CA ALA A 18 -8.82 5.38 -12.31
C ALA A 18 -7.87 5.34 -13.51
N GLU A 19 -7.72 6.42 -14.29
CA GLU A 19 -6.78 6.53 -15.41
C GLU A 19 -5.35 6.83 -14.94
N SER A 20 -5.16 7.60 -13.86
CA SER A 20 -3.84 7.68 -13.19
C SER A 20 -3.46 6.36 -12.48
N PHE A 21 -4.47 5.56 -12.08
CA PHE A 21 -4.34 4.17 -11.62
C PHE A 21 -4.60 3.08 -12.68
N GLU A 22 -4.63 3.40 -13.98
CA GLU A 22 -4.25 2.41 -15.02
C GLU A 22 -2.73 2.12 -14.97
N SER A 23 -2.11 2.49 -13.84
CA SER A 23 -1.16 1.75 -13.02
C SER A 23 -0.31 0.71 -13.74
N LEU A 24 0.98 1.03 -13.69
CA LEU A 24 2.11 0.12 -13.83
C LEU A 24 1.99 -1.18 -13.02
N MET A 25 1.11 -1.31 -12.01
CA MET A 25 0.97 -2.47 -11.11
C MET A 25 -0.46 -2.75 -10.63
N ASP A 26 -0.90 -4.01 -10.57
CA ASP A 26 -2.15 -4.36 -9.88
C ASP A 26 -2.01 -4.34 -8.34
N GLU A 27 -3.11 -4.50 -7.59
CA GLU A 27 -3.11 -4.46 -6.11
C GLU A 27 -2.17 -5.51 -5.50
N ASP A 28 -2.15 -6.72 -6.05
CA ASP A 28 -1.31 -7.83 -5.56
C ASP A 28 0.17 -7.56 -5.84
N GLU A 29 0.48 -7.01 -7.01
CA GLU A 29 1.82 -6.57 -7.36
C GLU A 29 2.28 -5.43 -6.45
N MET A 30 1.41 -4.45 -6.18
CA MET A 30 1.71 -3.30 -5.31
C MET A 30 1.97 -3.74 -3.86
N TYR A 31 1.07 -4.56 -3.31
CA TYR A 31 1.23 -5.19 -2.00
C TYR A 31 2.56 -5.93 -1.90
N GLY A 32 2.83 -6.83 -2.86
CA GLY A 32 4.02 -7.66 -2.83
C GLY A 32 5.29 -6.81 -2.95
N CYS A 33 5.27 -5.77 -3.80
CA CYS A 33 6.40 -4.87 -3.99
C CYS A 33 6.66 -4.04 -2.73
N PHE A 34 5.62 -3.47 -2.13
CA PHE A 34 5.73 -2.71 -0.87
C PHE A 34 6.39 -3.54 0.23
N TYR A 35 5.89 -4.75 0.50
CA TYR A 35 6.47 -5.58 1.56
C TYR A 35 7.83 -6.17 1.20
N LYS A 36 8.14 -6.38 -0.07
CA LYS A 36 9.50 -6.75 -0.47
C LYS A 36 10.49 -5.61 -0.18
N LEU A 37 10.11 -4.38 -0.52
CA LEU A 37 10.94 -3.20 -0.25
C LEU A 37 11.09 -2.95 1.24
N LEU A 38 10.02 -3.09 2.02
CA LEU A 38 10.02 -2.89 3.47
C LEU A 38 10.76 -4.01 4.22
N CYS A 39 10.43 -5.27 3.94
CA CYS A 39 10.86 -6.42 4.75
C CYS A 39 12.17 -7.04 4.27
N GLU A 40 12.43 -7.10 2.96
CA GLU A 40 13.61 -7.78 2.40
C GLU A 40 14.73 -6.79 2.05
N LEU A 41 14.40 -5.63 1.50
CA LEU A 41 15.39 -4.66 0.99
C LEU A 41 15.62 -3.45 1.90
N ASP A 42 14.97 -3.43 3.06
CA ASP A 42 15.15 -2.42 4.11
C ASP A 42 15.02 -0.97 3.63
N LYS A 43 13.99 -0.71 2.82
CA LYS A 43 13.76 0.61 2.21
C LYS A 43 13.01 1.59 3.10
N VAL A 44 13.10 1.43 4.42
CA VAL A 44 12.46 2.31 5.42
C VAL A 44 12.80 3.77 5.18
N ALA A 45 14.08 4.10 4.96
CA ALA A 45 14.50 5.49 4.72
C ALA A 45 13.86 6.10 3.44
N GLU A 46 13.80 5.34 2.34
CA GLU A 46 13.17 5.82 1.10
C GLU A 46 11.66 6.03 1.28
N ILE A 47 10.98 5.13 2.02
CA ILE A 47 9.54 5.25 2.35
C ILE A 47 9.27 6.46 3.27
N LEU A 48 10.14 6.66 4.26
CA LEU A 48 10.05 7.79 5.18
C LEU A 48 10.21 9.13 4.45
N GLU A 49 11.13 9.23 3.49
CA GLU A 49 11.30 10.45 2.72
C GLU A 49 10.07 10.78 1.86
N ILE A 50 9.43 9.78 1.26
CA ILE A 50 8.17 9.98 0.50
C ILE A 50 7.06 10.48 1.42
N THR A 51 6.90 9.86 2.60
CA THR A 51 5.86 10.26 3.55
C THR A 51 6.12 11.65 4.15
N ARG A 52 7.39 12.05 4.34
CA ARG A 52 7.76 13.43 4.71
C ARG A 52 7.42 14.43 3.60
N GLY A 53 7.61 14.05 2.34
CA GLY A 53 7.25 14.84 1.17
C GLY A 53 5.75 15.17 1.08
N ALA A 54 4.90 14.38 1.72
CA ALA A 54 3.46 14.61 1.80
C ALA A 54 3.07 15.80 2.71
N GLY A 55 4.01 16.35 3.48
CA GLY A 55 3.72 17.36 4.50
C GLY A 55 3.24 16.75 5.82
N PRO A 56 3.30 17.50 6.94
CA PRO A 56 3.13 16.97 8.29
C PRO A 56 1.73 16.39 8.53
N ASP A 57 0.69 17.02 8.00
CA ASP A 57 -0.70 16.58 8.23
C ASP A 57 -1.01 15.27 7.50
N ASN A 58 -0.65 15.18 6.21
CA ASN A 58 -0.80 13.94 5.44
C ASN A 58 0.07 12.82 6.02
N ALA A 59 1.33 13.11 6.34
CA ALA A 59 2.24 12.14 6.95
C ALA A 59 1.67 11.55 8.24
N LYS A 60 1.17 12.41 9.13
CA LYS A 60 0.51 11.99 10.37
C LYS A 60 -0.68 11.09 10.07
N ARG A 61 -1.53 11.48 9.12
CA ARG A 61 -2.72 10.70 8.76
C ARG A 61 -2.35 9.32 8.19
N TYR A 62 -1.30 9.23 7.39
CA TYR A 62 -0.81 7.96 6.84
C TYR A 62 -0.33 7.02 7.94
N ILE A 63 0.39 7.52 8.93
CA ILE A 63 0.87 6.76 10.09
C ILE A 63 -0.31 6.30 10.97
N GLU A 64 -1.26 7.19 11.25
CA GLU A 64 -2.49 6.83 11.97
C GLU A 64 -3.27 5.73 11.24
N ALA A 65 -3.34 5.79 9.91
CA ALA A 65 -4.01 4.77 9.11
C ALA A 65 -3.28 3.41 9.20
N ILE A 66 -1.95 3.37 9.23
CA ILE A 66 -1.18 2.13 9.47
C ILE A 66 -1.50 1.58 10.85
N SER A 67 -1.49 2.42 11.88
CA SER A 67 -1.81 2.03 13.26
C SER A 67 -3.22 1.42 13.35
N GLN A 68 -4.20 2.05 12.70
CA GLN A 68 -5.58 1.53 12.62
C GLN A 68 -5.67 0.19 11.90
N ALA A 69 -5.01 0.04 10.74
CA ALA A 69 -5.10 -1.16 9.93
C ALA A 69 -4.34 -2.36 10.51
N THR A 70 -3.27 -2.10 11.27
CA THR A 70 -2.35 -3.15 11.75
C THR A 70 -2.48 -3.43 13.24
N GLY A 71 -3.08 -2.52 14.01
CA GLY A 71 -3.08 -2.53 15.47
C GLY A 71 -1.71 -2.24 16.08
N VAL A 72 -0.72 -1.84 15.28
CA VAL A 72 0.62 -1.46 15.76
C VAL A 72 0.57 -0.01 16.20
N GLU A 73 0.82 0.25 17.49
CA GLU A 73 0.88 1.61 18.03
C GLU A 73 2.09 2.36 17.46
N ILE A 74 1.87 3.10 16.38
CA ILE A 74 2.77 4.12 15.83
C ILE A 74 2.00 5.44 15.78
N HIS A 75 2.69 6.54 16.07
CA HIS A 75 2.05 7.84 16.32
C HIS A 75 2.68 8.97 15.53
N GLU A 76 3.92 8.80 15.08
CA GLU A 76 4.68 9.83 14.40
C GLU A 76 5.32 9.29 13.12
N ASN A 77 5.55 10.18 12.15
CA ASN A 77 6.28 9.82 10.95
C ASN A 77 7.80 9.87 11.19
N THR A 78 8.31 8.94 12.00
CA THR A 78 9.73 8.83 12.35
C THR A 78 10.33 7.51 11.86
N GLU A 79 11.65 7.49 11.72
CA GLU A 79 12.37 6.26 11.37
C GLU A 79 12.13 5.15 12.40
N GLU A 80 12.06 5.48 13.68
CA GLU A 80 11.79 4.54 14.77
C GLU A 80 10.42 3.88 14.63
N ASP A 81 9.38 4.66 14.33
CA ASP A 81 8.02 4.14 14.12
C ASP A 81 7.93 3.27 12.85
N TRP A 82 8.62 3.65 11.77
CA TRP A 82 8.70 2.79 10.57
C TRP A 82 9.48 1.50 10.81
N ILE A 83 10.55 1.54 11.59
CA ILE A 83 11.28 0.33 12.01
C ILE A 83 10.38 -0.55 12.86
N LYS A 84 9.64 0.01 13.82
CA LYS A 84 8.67 -0.73 14.63
C LYS A 84 7.59 -1.39 13.78
N PHE A 85 7.02 -0.64 12.82
CA PHE A 85 6.06 -1.18 11.87
C PHE A 85 6.67 -2.31 11.03
N LYS A 86 7.89 -2.15 10.50
CA LYS A 86 8.60 -3.22 9.79
C LYS A 86 8.78 -4.46 10.66
N GLU A 87 9.29 -4.32 11.88
CA GLU A 87 9.59 -5.44 12.77
C GLU A 87 8.36 -6.28 13.15
N ILE A 88 7.19 -5.64 13.23
CA ILE A 88 5.93 -6.29 13.57
C ILE A 88 5.20 -6.73 12.31
N GLY A 89 4.97 -5.81 11.38
CA GLY A 89 4.24 -6.02 10.12
C GLY A 89 4.86 -7.10 9.23
N CYS A 90 6.19 -7.19 9.17
CA CYS A 90 6.87 -8.22 8.38
C CYS A 90 6.77 -9.63 8.98
N LYS A 91 6.39 -9.76 10.25
CA LYS A 91 6.17 -11.04 10.95
C LYS A 91 4.71 -11.47 10.96
N LEU A 92 3.79 -10.61 10.52
CA LEU A 92 2.38 -10.98 10.41
C LEU A 92 2.19 -12.10 9.37
N PRO A 93 1.24 -13.03 9.58
CA PRO A 93 0.81 -13.97 8.55
C PRO A 93 0.41 -13.24 7.27
N GLU A 94 0.70 -13.84 6.11
CA GLU A 94 0.47 -13.20 4.80
C GLU A 94 -0.97 -12.68 4.63
N GLU A 95 -1.97 -13.46 5.02
CA GLU A 95 -3.38 -13.06 4.99
C GLU A 95 -3.66 -11.82 5.86
N GLN A 96 -3.09 -11.75 7.06
CA GLN A 96 -3.27 -10.60 7.96
C GLN A 96 -2.55 -9.37 7.41
N ARG A 97 -1.36 -9.56 6.84
CA ARG A 97 -0.55 -8.51 6.24
C ARG A 97 -1.22 -7.93 4.99
N LYS A 98 -1.78 -8.78 4.12
CA LYS A 98 -2.56 -8.36 2.95
C LYS A 98 -3.82 -7.62 3.37
N LYS A 99 -4.57 -8.15 4.35
CA LYS A 99 -5.72 -7.45 4.91
C LYS A 99 -5.36 -6.06 5.43
N ALA A 100 -4.31 -5.96 6.24
CA ALA A 100 -3.86 -4.68 6.80
C ALA A 100 -3.42 -3.70 5.70
N PHE A 101 -2.77 -4.17 4.64
CA PHE A 101 -2.40 -3.33 3.51
C PHE A 101 -3.61 -2.78 2.75
N THR A 102 -4.59 -3.64 2.43
CA THR A 102 -5.83 -3.21 1.76
C THR A 102 -6.63 -2.24 2.65
N GLU A 103 -6.71 -2.50 3.95
CA GLU A 103 -7.37 -1.62 4.92
C GLU A 103 -6.66 -0.28 5.04
N TRP A 104 -5.32 -0.28 5.10
CA TRP A 104 -4.51 0.93 5.08
C TRP A 104 -4.72 1.76 3.80
N GLY A 105 -4.67 1.11 2.63
CA GLY A 105 -4.92 1.76 1.34
C GLY A 105 -6.33 2.35 1.24
N THR A 106 -7.32 1.67 1.81
CA THR A 106 -8.71 2.16 1.88
C THR A 106 -8.79 3.43 2.73
N LEU A 107 -8.22 3.42 3.95
CA LEU A 107 -8.24 4.57 4.85
C LEU A 107 -7.52 5.80 4.26
N ILE A 108 -6.40 5.58 3.57
CA ILE A 108 -5.69 6.65 2.85
C ILE A 108 -6.54 7.16 1.68
N GLY A 109 -7.11 6.27 0.88
CA GLY A 109 -7.94 6.64 -0.26
C GLY A 109 -9.15 7.48 0.14
N GLU A 110 -9.87 7.06 1.18
CA GLU A 110 -11.00 7.82 1.74
C GLU A 110 -10.57 9.21 2.23
N TYR A 111 -9.42 9.31 2.89
CA TYR A 111 -8.88 10.59 3.34
C TYR A 111 -8.50 11.50 2.17
N ILE A 112 -7.80 10.98 1.16
CA ILE A 112 -7.44 11.75 -0.04
C ILE A 112 -8.70 12.28 -0.74
N LEU A 113 -9.74 11.45 -0.88
CA LEU A 113 -11.02 11.87 -1.46
C LEU A 113 -11.69 13.01 -0.67
N ASP A 114 -11.48 13.07 0.65
CA ASP A 114 -12.01 14.15 1.49
C ASP A 114 -11.21 15.45 1.32
N ILE A 115 -9.89 15.40 1.45
CA ILE A 115 -9.04 16.60 1.35
C ILE A 115 -8.94 17.16 -0.08
N CYS A 116 -9.14 16.32 -1.09
CA CYS A 116 -9.12 16.72 -2.50
C CYS A 116 -10.49 17.15 -3.05
N GLN A 117 -11.49 17.42 -2.19
CA GLN A 117 -12.71 18.11 -2.64
C GLN A 117 -12.39 19.49 -3.24
N GLU A 118 -11.32 20.13 -2.75
CA GLU A 118 -10.70 21.33 -3.32
C GLU A 118 -9.33 20.94 -3.91
N HIS A 119 -9.28 20.74 -5.23
CA HIS A 119 -8.10 20.21 -5.93
C HIS A 119 -6.86 21.13 -5.85
N ASP A 120 -7.04 22.42 -5.61
CA ASP A 120 -5.97 23.41 -5.47
C ASP A 120 -5.58 23.66 -3.99
N SER A 121 -6.16 22.91 -3.05
CA SER A 121 -5.74 22.95 -1.66
C SER A 121 -4.32 22.40 -1.49
N GLU A 122 -3.56 23.00 -0.57
CA GLU A 122 -2.19 22.57 -0.25
C GLU A 122 -2.14 21.10 0.19
N LEU A 123 -3.14 20.65 0.96
CA LEU A 123 -3.26 19.26 1.39
C LEU A 123 -3.42 18.30 0.22
N CYS A 124 -4.29 18.64 -0.75
CA CYS A 124 -4.49 17.81 -1.93
C CYS A 124 -3.22 17.75 -2.80
N ILE A 125 -2.59 18.90 -3.07
CA ILE A 125 -1.38 18.99 -3.89
C ILE A 125 -0.23 18.18 -3.29
N THR A 126 -0.04 18.26 -1.97
CA THR A 126 1.03 17.51 -1.28
C THR A 126 0.73 16.02 -1.20
N ALA A 127 -0.54 15.62 -1.08
CA ALA A 127 -0.95 14.23 -1.15
C ALA A 127 -0.74 13.63 -2.54
N ASP A 128 -1.11 14.37 -3.60
CA ASP A 128 -0.92 13.99 -5.00
C ASP A 128 0.57 13.82 -5.34
N LEU A 129 1.41 14.79 -4.94
CA LEU A 129 2.86 14.68 -5.11
C LEU A 129 3.45 13.47 -4.39
N ALA A 130 2.98 13.16 -3.18
CA ALA A 130 3.45 11.99 -2.44
C ALA A 130 3.00 10.68 -3.12
N ALA A 131 1.79 10.64 -3.67
CA ALA A 131 1.30 9.50 -4.44
C ALA A 131 2.15 9.28 -5.71
N ASP A 132 2.47 10.34 -6.44
CA ASP A 132 3.37 10.30 -7.61
C ASP A 132 4.78 9.82 -7.26
N GLN A 133 5.34 10.31 -6.14
CA GLN A 133 6.64 9.86 -5.64
C GLN A 133 6.62 8.38 -5.26
N PHE A 134 5.55 7.93 -4.61
CA PHE A 134 5.37 6.53 -4.24
C PHE A 134 5.22 5.64 -5.49
N ALA A 135 4.41 6.05 -6.46
CA ALA A 135 4.25 5.36 -7.74
C ALA A 135 5.58 5.27 -8.49
N THR A 136 6.34 6.36 -8.55
CA THR A 136 7.68 6.40 -9.18
C THR A 136 8.66 5.48 -8.47
N PHE A 137 8.62 5.47 -7.12
CA PHE A 137 9.43 4.57 -6.30
C PHE A 137 9.13 3.11 -6.61
N LEU A 138 7.86 2.70 -6.64
CA LEU A 138 7.48 1.32 -6.99
C LEU A 138 7.84 0.97 -8.44
N ALA A 139 7.60 1.89 -9.39
CA ALA A 139 7.93 1.70 -10.80
C ALA A 139 9.42 1.48 -11.02
N LYS A 140 10.29 2.21 -10.31
CA LYS A 140 11.74 2.01 -10.31
C LYS A 140 12.11 0.59 -9.92
N TYR A 141 11.50 0.03 -8.87
CA TYR A 141 11.79 -1.33 -8.42
C TYR A 141 11.10 -2.41 -9.28
N LYS A 142 9.98 -2.09 -9.94
CA LYS A 142 9.42 -2.95 -10.99
C LYS A 142 10.33 -3.03 -12.21
N ALA A 143 10.83 -1.90 -12.70
CA ALA A 143 11.70 -1.84 -13.88
C ALA A 143 13.04 -2.58 -13.69
N THR A 144 13.54 -2.68 -12.45
CA THR A 144 14.76 -3.43 -12.12
C THR A 144 14.52 -4.93 -11.89
N GLY A 145 13.28 -5.41 -12.04
CA GLY A 145 12.93 -6.81 -11.83
C GLY A 145 12.75 -7.21 -10.35
N VAL A 146 13.02 -6.30 -9.41
CA VAL A 146 12.86 -6.56 -7.97
C VAL A 146 11.42 -6.93 -7.65
N CYS A 147 10.45 -6.22 -8.26
CA CYS A 147 9.02 -6.42 -8.00
C CYS A 147 8.29 -7.32 -9.02
N SER A 148 8.99 -8.04 -9.89
CA SER A 148 8.36 -8.87 -10.94
C SER A 148 7.83 -10.23 -10.45
N ASN A 149 8.20 -10.67 -9.24
CA ASN A 149 7.75 -11.94 -8.66
C ASN A 149 6.97 -11.77 -7.34
N SER A 150 6.64 -10.54 -6.97
CA SER A 150 6.05 -10.22 -5.67
C SER A 150 4.64 -10.81 -5.48
N GLY A 151 3.88 -10.96 -6.58
CA GLY A 151 2.57 -11.63 -6.58
C GLY A 151 2.62 -13.16 -6.55
N MET A 152 3.81 -13.79 -6.58
CA MET A 152 3.94 -15.25 -6.53
C MET A 152 4.09 -15.84 -5.13
N LEU A 153 4.27 -15.02 -4.08
CA LEU A 153 4.27 -15.53 -2.70
C LEU A 153 2.95 -16.25 -2.37
N ALA A 154 1.83 -15.82 -2.96
CA ALA A 154 0.53 -16.47 -2.83
C ALA A 154 0.35 -17.77 -3.65
N LYS A 155 1.25 -18.11 -4.59
CA LYS A 155 1.05 -19.24 -5.54
C LYS A 155 1.96 -20.44 -5.32
N MET A 156 2.83 -20.44 -4.32
CA MET A 156 3.70 -21.58 -4.03
C MET A 156 3.44 -22.19 -2.65
N MET A 157 2.29 -22.83 -2.51
CA MET A 157 2.20 -24.07 -1.72
C MET A 157 2.03 -25.25 -2.67
N PRO A 158 3.09 -26.00 -3.00
CA PRO A 158 2.90 -27.38 -3.41
C PRO A 158 2.44 -28.13 -2.15
N GLY A 159 1.19 -28.60 -2.16
CA GLY A 159 0.67 -29.54 -1.17
C GLY A 159 1.52 -30.80 -1.16
N GLY A 160 2.59 -30.77 -0.36
CA GLY A 160 3.40 -31.93 -0.02
C GLY A 160 2.64 -32.78 0.99
N MET A 161 1.81 -33.70 0.50
CA MET A 161 1.55 -34.97 1.17
C MET A 161 2.16 -36.02 0.24
N GLY A 162 3.33 -36.59 0.54
CA GLY A 162 3.60 -37.28 1.80
C GLY A 162 3.09 -38.71 1.64
N LYS A 163 4.01 -39.60 1.21
CA LYS A 163 3.85 -41.05 1.04
C LYS A 163 2.90 -41.69 2.08
N MET A 164 1.85 -42.36 1.61
CA MET A 164 1.37 -43.62 2.20
C MET A 164 1.83 -44.71 1.22
N GLY A 165 2.75 -45.61 1.59
CA GLY A 165 2.56 -46.53 2.70
C GLY A 165 1.79 -47.73 2.16
N SER A 166 2.50 -48.58 1.43
CA SER A 166 2.03 -49.91 1.03
C SER A 166 1.55 -50.69 2.25
N SER A 167 0.29 -51.14 2.23
CA SER A 167 -0.19 -52.23 3.09
C SER A 167 -0.65 -53.36 2.20
N PRO A 168 -0.03 -54.55 2.26
CA PRO A 168 -0.69 -55.78 1.82
C PRO A 168 -1.66 -56.21 2.94
N PHE A 169 -2.77 -56.85 2.58
CA PHE A 169 -3.90 -57.24 3.43
C PHE A 169 -4.95 -56.14 3.67
N GLY A 170 -6.12 -56.36 3.06
CA GLY A 170 -7.33 -55.54 3.16
C GLY A 170 -8.13 -55.62 1.88
#